data_AF-A0A1A8GHN8-F1
#
_entry.id   AF-A0A1A8GHN8-F1
#
_cell.length_a   1.000
_cell.length_b   1.000
_cell.length_c   1.000
_cell.angle_alpha   90.00
_cell.angle_beta   90.00
_cell.angle_gamma   90.00
#
_symmetry.space_group_name_H-M   'P 1'
#
loop_
_entity.id
_entity.type
_entity.pdbx_description
1 polymer ?
#
loop_
_entity_poly.entity_id
_entity_poly.type
_entity_poly.pdbx_seq_one_letter_code
_entity_poly.pdbx_strand_id
1 'polypeptide(L)'
;VKERCQKGIPPSLRGRAWLYLTGGKAKKEQNKSKFEELKNHPGDPKWLDVIERDLHRQFPFHEMFASKGGLGQKDLLDVLKAYTVYRSEEGYCQAQAPIAALLLMHMPAEDAFWTLVQICEKYIPGYYSTGLEAIQLDGEILFSMLRRVSPVAHRHLKKQNVEPVLYMTEWFMCAFCRTLPWASVLRVWDMFLCEGVKILFKVGLVLLKYSLGTQEKLKGCHGLYETMELLRSINPQYTHEAFLVHEIMELKISEKDIEKEHQAQLRRWKESHGDLRCKSPPRMHGAKAIITAEPPNRLELKQKPTIIVDPFLPDTADQENADEPKKSLLEPEKARGSRKTKKKNGHISSTFPPQEVFNPHPSPNGLSLGPKPEPTQGSKESLASNDDTYL
;
A
#
# COMPACT_ATOMS: atom_id res chain seq x y z
N VAL A 1 -7.88 -1.19 -16.73
CA VAL A 1 -7.29 -1.09 -15.37
C VAL A 1 -8.37 -0.80 -14.34
N LYS A 2 -8.97 0.40 -14.32
CA LYS A 2 -10.04 0.82 -13.40
C LYS A 2 -11.06 -0.28 -13.02
N GLU A 3 -11.77 -0.84 -14.00
CA GLU A 3 -12.78 -1.89 -13.77
C GLU A 3 -12.25 -3.12 -13.01
N ARG A 4 -10.98 -3.50 -13.24
CA ARG A 4 -10.35 -4.64 -12.53
C ARG A 4 -10.08 -4.28 -11.06
N CYS A 5 -9.65 -3.05 -10.78
CA CYS A 5 -9.49 -2.53 -9.41
C CYS A 5 -10.84 -2.38 -8.69
N GLN A 6 -11.88 -1.97 -9.42
CA GLN A 6 -13.26 -1.89 -8.93
C GLN A 6 -13.93 -3.26 -8.73
N LYS A 7 -13.48 -4.32 -9.43
CA LYS A 7 -13.90 -5.70 -9.14
C LYS A 7 -13.17 -6.32 -7.95
N GLY A 8 -11.86 -6.08 -7.83
CA GLY A 8 -11.00 -6.72 -6.84
C GLY A 8 -9.68 -7.16 -7.45
N ILE A 9 -8.57 -6.73 -6.87
CA ILE A 9 -7.24 -7.22 -7.26
C ILE A 9 -7.02 -8.57 -6.53
N PRO A 10 -6.64 -9.66 -7.23
CA PRO A 10 -6.32 -10.92 -6.57
C PRO A 10 -5.18 -10.75 -5.55
N PRO A 11 -5.23 -11.41 -4.37
CA PRO A 11 -4.20 -11.26 -3.34
C PRO A 11 -2.76 -11.47 -3.85
N SER A 12 -2.55 -12.48 -4.69
CA SER A 12 -1.25 -12.80 -5.32
C SER A 12 -0.71 -11.72 -6.28
N LEU A 13 -1.56 -10.81 -6.74
CA LEU A 13 -1.19 -9.69 -7.61
C LEU A 13 -1.17 -8.34 -6.89
N ARG A 14 -1.70 -8.26 -5.65
CA ARG A 14 -1.96 -7.00 -4.95
C ARG A 14 -0.72 -6.14 -4.78
N GLY A 15 0.35 -6.66 -4.18
CA GLY A 15 1.58 -5.90 -3.95
C GLY A 15 2.18 -5.32 -5.23
N ARG A 16 2.29 -6.16 -6.27
CA ARG A 16 2.76 -5.73 -7.60
C ARG A 16 1.82 -4.68 -8.22
N ALA A 17 0.51 -4.91 -8.18
CA ALA A 17 -0.45 -3.98 -8.77
C ALA A 17 -0.41 -2.61 -8.07
N TRP A 18 -0.39 -2.58 -6.74
CA TRP A 18 -0.29 -1.36 -5.95
C TRP A 18 1.00 -0.58 -6.25
N LEU A 19 2.16 -1.25 -6.27
CA LEU A 19 3.46 -0.64 -6.61
C LEU A 19 3.50 -0.02 -8.03
N TYR A 20 2.77 -0.59 -8.98
CA TYR A 20 2.64 -0.02 -10.34
C TYR A 20 1.59 1.09 -10.41
N LEU A 21 0.47 0.97 -9.70
CA LEU A 21 -0.59 1.99 -9.67
C LEU A 21 -0.09 3.31 -9.06
N THR A 22 0.76 3.25 -8.03
CA THR A 22 1.36 4.44 -7.40
C THR A 22 2.54 5.04 -8.16
N GLY A 23 3.02 4.40 -9.23
CA GLY A 23 4.30 4.78 -9.84
C GLY A 23 5.54 4.42 -9.00
N GLY A 24 5.36 3.78 -7.82
CA GLY A 24 6.45 3.38 -6.93
C GLY A 24 7.49 2.49 -7.63
N LYS A 25 7.07 1.67 -8.59
CA LYS A 25 7.97 0.87 -9.45
C LYS A 25 8.97 1.75 -10.23
N ALA A 26 8.50 2.82 -10.87
CA ALA A 26 9.36 3.71 -11.65
C ALA A 26 10.29 4.50 -10.72
N LYS A 27 9.74 5.03 -9.61
CA LYS A 27 10.51 5.76 -8.59
C LYS A 27 11.64 4.89 -8.01
N LYS A 28 11.37 3.61 -7.69
CA LYS A 28 12.38 2.64 -7.26
C LYS A 28 13.50 2.45 -8.27
N GLU A 29 13.17 2.29 -9.55
CA GLU A 29 14.17 2.05 -10.59
C GLU A 29 15.02 3.28 -10.95
N GLN A 30 14.49 4.47 -10.72
CA GLN A 30 15.23 5.74 -10.77
C GLN A 30 16.14 5.95 -9.55
N ASN A 31 15.87 5.28 -8.43
CA ASN A 31 16.55 5.46 -7.13
C ASN A 31 17.12 4.13 -6.60
N LYS A 32 17.86 3.41 -7.45
CA LYS A 32 18.46 2.10 -7.11
C LYS A 32 19.35 2.20 -5.86
N SER A 33 19.27 1.21 -4.99
CA SER A 33 19.97 1.13 -3.70
C SER A 33 19.60 2.24 -2.69
N LYS A 34 18.78 3.23 -3.05
CA LYS A 34 18.54 4.40 -2.19
C LYS A 34 17.80 4.05 -0.91
N PHE A 35 16.90 3.06 -0.93
CA PHE A 35 16.27 2.55 0.30
C PHE A 35 17.31 1.95 1.25
N GLU A 36 18.30 1.21 0.74
CA GLU A 36 19.35 0.60 1.56
C GLU A 36 20.29 1.68 2.14
N GLU A 37 20.59 2.74 1.39
CA GLU A 37 21.30 3.92 1.94
C GLU A 37 20.51 4.56 3.09
N LEU A 38 19.21 4.83 2.89
CA LEU A 38 18.34 5.47 3.88
C LEU A 38 18.12 4.61 5.13
N LYS A 39 18.02 3.28 4.95
CA LYS A 39 17.93 2.29 6.02
C LYS A 39 19.21 2.24 6.87
N ASN A 40 20.38 2.38 6.26
CA ASN A 40 21.66 2.34 6.96
C ASN A 40 22.11 3.73 7.48
N HIS A 41 21.48 4.81 7.03
CA HIS A 41 21.70 6.16 7.57
C HIS A 41 21.19 6.25 9.02
N PRO A 42 21.91 6.95 9.93
CA PRO A 42 21.38 7.23 11.26
C PRO A 42 20.11 8.09 11.15
N GLY A 43 19.01 7.60 11.73
CA GLY A 43 17.78 8.37 11.88
C GLY A 43 17.90 9.39 13.02
N ASP A 44 17.03 10.40 13.01
CA ASP A 44 16.87 11.31 14.17
C ASP A 44 16.38 10.49 15.39
N PRO A 45 17.10 10.49 16.53
CA PRO A 45 16.68 9.78 17.74
C PRO A 45 15.26 10.13 18.20
N LYS A 46 14.81 11.36 17.98
CA LYS A 46 13.45 11.81 18.30
C LYS A 46 12.41 10.99 17.53
N TRP A 47 12.63 10.75 16.23
CA TRP A 47 11.67 10.01 15.41
C TRP A 47 11.77 8.51 15.65
N LEU A 48 12.97 7.97 15.90
CA LEU A 48 13.17 6.56 16.25
C LEU A 48 12.38 6.18 17.51
N ASP A 49 12.50 6.94 18.58
CA ASP A 49 11.77 6.74 19.85
C ASP A 49 10.24 6.74 19.66
N VAL A 50 9.70 7.67 18.85
CA VAL A 50 8.25 7.70 18.55
C VAL A 50 7.85 6.49 17.69
N ILE A 51 8.63 6.12 16.68
CA ILE A 51 8.34 4.96 15.83
C ILE A 51 8.34 3.66 16.67
N GLU A 52 9.37 3.43 17.49
CA GLU A 52 9.48 2.23 18.34
C GLU A 52 8.29 2.09 19.31
N ARG A 53 7.81 3.22 19.87
CA ARG A 53 6.57 3.25 20.68
C ARG A 53 5.29 3.00 19.89
N ASP A 54 5.29 3.17 18.58
CA ASP A 54 4.13 2.92 17.73
C ASP A 54 4.09 1.50 17.16
N LEU A 55 5.25 0.85 16.93
CA LEU A 55 5.35 -0.48 16.31
C LEU A 55 4.43 -1.51 16.97
N HIS A 56 4.39 -1.54 18.31
CA HIS A 56 3.60 -2.53 19.06
C HIS A 56 2.08 -2.32 18.98
N ARG A 57 1.62 -1.18 18.45
CA ARG A 57 0.18 -0.87 18.27
C ARG A 57 -0.30 -1.16 16.85
N GLN A 58 0.60 -1.44 15.90
CA GLN A 58 0.25 -1.68 14.50
C GLN A 58 -0.10 -3.15 14.28
N PHE A 59 -1.40 -3.44 14.14
CA PHE A 59 -1.93 -4.78 13.89
C PHE A 59 -1.33 -5.85 14.85
N PRO A 60 -1.41 -5.66 16.19
CA PRO A 60 -0.68 -6.48 17.17
C PRO A 60 -1.03 -7.97 17.16
N PHE A 61 -2.19 -8.34 16.63
CA PHE A 61 -2.65 -9.73 16.49
C PHE A 61 -2.31 -10.36 15.13
N HIS A 62 -1.70 -9.61 14.21
CA HIS A 62 -1.29 -10.13 12.91
C HIS A 62 0.08 -10.80 13.01
N GLU A 63 0.20 -12.02 12.49
CA GLU A 63 1.39 -12.90 12.63
C GLU A 63 2.72 -12.18 12.32
N MET A 64 2.76 -11.38 11.25
CA MET A 64 3.92 -10.58 10.84
C MET A 64 4.42 -9.59 11.91
N PHE A 65 3.52 -9.06 12.75
CA PHE A 65 3.82 -7.97 13.70
C PHE A 65 3.67 -8.37 15.18
N ALA A 66 3.07 -9.54 15.48
CA ALA A 66 2.82 -10.01 16.84
C ALA A 66 4.11 -10.28 17.65
N SER A 67 5.21 -10.67 16.99
CA SER A 67 6.49 -10.90 17.67
C SER A 67 7.24 -9.58 17.90
N LYS A 68 7.41 -9.19 19.17
CA LYS A 68 8.17 -7.99 19.56
C LYS A 68 9.62 -8.11 19.13
N GLY A 69 10.09 -7.20 18.27
CA GLY A 69 11.42 -7.27 17.65
C GLY A 69 11.57 -8.37 16.58
N GLY A 70 10.47 -8.98 16.15
CA GLY A 70 10.43 -9.91 15.02
C GLY A 70 10.70 -9.22 13.67
N LEU A 71 10.81 -10.00 12.60
CA LEU A 71 11.20 -9.49 11.28
C LEU A 71 10.24 -8.41 10.76
N GLY A 72 8.92 -8.59 10.85
CA GLY A 72 7.97 -7.59 10.38
C GLY A 72 8.02 -6.27 11.16
N GLN A 73 8.28 -6.30 12.47
CA GLN A 73 8.50 -5.06 13.24
C GLN A 73 9.80 -4.36 12.83
N LYS A 74 10.86 -5.11 12.48
CA LYS A 74 12.12 -4.56 11.95
C LYS A 74 11.93 -3.94 10.57
N ASP A 75 11.23 -4.62 9.67
CA ASP A 75 10.91 -4.09 8.34
C ASP A 75 10.02 -2.83 8.44
N LEU A 76 9.08 -2.78 9.38
CA LEU A 76 8.26 -1.60 9.66
C LEU A 76 9.08 -0.43 10.21
N LEU A 77 9.99 -0.70 11.15
CA LEU A 77 10.95 0.29 11.66
C LEU A 77 11.83 0.83 10.52
N ASP A 78 12.38 -0.04 9.68
CA ASP A 78 13.25 0.35 8.57
C ASP A 78 12.52 1.17 7.50
N VAL A 79 11.28 0.82 7.15
CA VAL A 79 10.46 1.61 6.21
C VAL A 79 10.15 2.99 6.75
N LEU A 80 9.74 3.09 8.02
CA LEU A 80 9.38 4.38 8.64
C LEU A 80 10.60 5.25 8.89
N LYS A 81 11.71 4.68 9.39
CA LYS A 81 12.99 5.36 9.55
C LYS A 81 13.54 5.85 8.20
N ALA A 82 13.51 5.03 7.16
CA ALA A 82 13.93 5.45 5.83
C ALA A 82 13.06 6.61 5.30
N TYR A 83 11.76 6.63 5.62
CA TYR A 83 10.89 7.77 5.29
C TYR A 83 11.33 9.05 6.02
N THR A 84 11.62 9.00 7.33
CA THR A 84 12.04 10.23 8.06
C THR A 84 13.39 10.77 7.62
N VAL A 85 14.31 9.91 7.18
CA VAL A 85 15.58 10.36 6.58
C VAL A 85 15.36 10.93 5.18
N TYR A 86 14.43 10.36 4.40
CA TYR A 86 14.10 10.83 3.04
C TYR A 86 13.28 12.13 3.01
N ARG A 87 12.43 12.33 4.03
CA ARG A 87 11.55 13.49 4.24
C ARG A 87 11.76 14.10 5.62
N SER A 88 12.99 14.56 5.87
CA SER A 88 13.41 15.11 7.17
C SER A 88 12.67 16.40 7.56
N GLU A 89 12.08 17.10 6.58
CA GLU A 89 11.23 18.27 6.78
C GLU A 89 9.81 17.94 7.31
N GLU A 90 9.30 16.74 7.01
CA GLU A 90 8.03 16.24 7.56
C GLU A 90 8.25 15.42 8.85
N GLY A 91 9.31 14.61 8.88
CA GLY A 91 9.60 13.70 9.98
C GLY A 91 8.65 12.49 9.98
N TYR A 92 8.19 12.09 11.17
CA TYR A 92 7.26 10.97 11.35
C TYR A 92 5.93 11.43 11.97
N CYS A 93 4.83 11.00 11.36
CA CYS A 93 3.49 11.08 11.90
C CYS A 93 2.94 9.68 12.18
N GLN A 94 2.37 9.47 13.37
CA GLN A 94 1.87 8.15 13.83
C GLN A 94 0.88 7.48 12.86
N ALA A 95 0.13 8.29 12.10
CA ALA A 95 -0.81 7.81 11.09
C ALA A 95 -0.16 7.14 9.87
N GLN A 96 1.16 7.27 9.68
CA GLN A 96 1.91 6.61 8.61
C GLN A 96 2.20 5.13 8.90
N ALA A 97 2.39 4.76 10.18
CA ALA A 97 2.72 3.38 10.55
C ALA A 97 1.66 2.33 10.17
N PRO A 98 0.34 2.54 10.33
CA PRO A 98 -0.64 1.54 9.89
C PRO A 98 -0.72 1.45 8.35
N ILE A 99 -0.37 2.52 7.62
CA ILE A 99 -0.20 2.48 6.16
C ILE A 99 1.04 1.64 5.78
N ALA A 100 2.19 1.90 6.39
CA ALA A 100 3.41 1.14 6.14
C ALA A 100 3.23 -0.36 6.49
N ALA A 101 2.55 -0.68 7.59
CA ALA A 101 2.22 -2.04 7.96
C ALA A 101 1.30 -2.74 6.93
N LEU A 102 0.24 -2.07 6.48
CA LEU A 102 -0.65 -2.57 5.41
C LEU A 102 0.11 -2.85 4.10
N LEU A 103 1.09 -2.01 3.76
CA LEU A 103 1.94 -2.22 2.58
C LEU A 103 2.85 -3.44 2.76
N LEU A 104 3.52 -3.58 3.91
CA LEU A 104 4.39 -4.71 4.25
C LEU A 104 3.68 -6.07 4.24
N MET A 105 2.39 -6.12 4.59
CA MET A 105 1.56 -7.33 4.44
C MET A 105 1.39 -7.79 2.98
N HIS A 106 1.77 -6.97 2.00
CA HIS A 106 1.57 -7.25 0.57
C HIS A 106 2.82 -7.12 -0.31
N MET A 107 3.90 -6.49 0.15
CA MET A 107 5.13 -6.31 -0.64
C MET A 107 6.39 -6.19 0.25
N PRO A 108 7.60 -6.47 -0.28
CA PRO A 108 8.86 -6.32 0.46
C PRO A 108 9.10 -4.88 0.93
N ALA A 109 9.94 -4.71 1.97
CA ALA A 109 10.21 -3.43 2.61
C ALA A 109 10.57 -2.28 1.64
N GLU A 110 11.44 -2.51 0.65
CA GLU A 110 11.79 -1.48 -0.34
C GLU A 110 10.59 -1.07 -1.21
N ASP A 111 9.74 -2.02 -1.63
CA ASP A 111 8.56 -1.73 -2.43
C ASP A 111 7.50 -1.01 -1.58
N ALA A 112 7.38 -1.37 -0.30
CA ALA A 112 6.51 -0.71 0.68
C ALA A 112 6.96 0.73 0.94
N PHE A 113 8.26 0.97 1.11
CA PHE A 113 8.85 2.31 1.23
C PHE A 113 8.53 3.19 0.02
N TRP A 114 8.80 2.72 -1.21
CA TRP A 114 8.50 3.53 -2.40
C TRP A 114 7.00 3.75 -2.63
N THR A 115 6.16 2.81 -2.22
CA THR A 115 4.71 2.95 -2.29
C THR A 115 4.20 3.95 -1.24
N LEU A 116 4.75 3.94 -0.02
CA LEU A 116 4.48 4.93 1.03
C LEU A 116 4.88 6.35 0.57
N VAL A 117 6.10 6.50 0.04
CA VAL A 117 6.60 7.77 -0.52
C VAL A 117 5.64 8.32 -1.57
N GLN A 118 5.19 7.50 -2.53
CA GLN A 118 4.26 7.94 -3.56
C GLN A 118 2.86 8.29 -3.01
N ILE A 119 2.37 7.57 -1.99
CA ILE A 119 1.10 7.91 -1.33
C ILE A 119 1.19 9.28 -0.67
N CYS A 120 2.23 9.52 0.14
CA CYS A 120 2.47 10.80 0.80
C CYS A 120 2.69 11.95 -0.21
N GLU A 121 3.59 11.79 -1.18
CA GLU A 121 3.95 12.85 -2.13
C GLU A 121 2.86 13.17 -3.17
N LYS A 122 2.09 12.17 -3.61
CA LYS A 122 1.18 12.32 -4.76
C LYS A 122 -0.29 12.21 -4.40
N TYR A 123 -0.70 11.26 -3.57
CA TYR A 123 -2.13 11.01 -3.33
C TYR A 123 -2.70 11.93 -2.26
N ILE A 124 -1.94 12.15 -1.18
CA ILE A 124 -2.36 12.86 0.02
C ILE A 124 -1.29 13.86 0.53
N PRO A 125 -0.74 14.74 -0.35
CA PRO A 125 0.31 15.67 0.02
C PRO A 125 -0.16 16.66 1.10
N GLY A 126 0.72 16.92 2.07
CA GLY A 126 0.46 17.82 3.19
C GLY A 126 -0.33 17.21 4.35
N TYR A 127 -0.82 15.97 4.26
CA TYR A 127 -1.58 15.32 5.33
C TYR A 127 -0.78 15.17 6.64
N TYR A 128 0.53 14.92 6.54
CA TYR A 128 1.41 14.67 7.68
C TYR A 128 2.20 15.92 8.11
N SER A 129 1.97 17.07 7.47
CA SER A 129 2.59 18.34 7.83
C SER A 129 2.03 18.91 9.13
N THR A 130 2.81 19.75 9.80
CA THR A 130 2.41 20.43 11.03
C THR A 130 1.15 21.28 10.84
N GLY A 131 0.28 21.29 11.85
CA GLY A 131 -1.01 22.00 11.81
C GLY A 131 -2.13 21.29 11.02
N LEU A 132 -1.85 20.21 10.29
CA LEU A 132 -2.84 19.38 9.59
C LEU A 132 -3.75 20.18 8.62
N GLU A 133 -3.26 21.30 8.05
CA GLU A 133 -4.05 22.21 7.21
C GLU A 133 -4.72 21.48 6.02
N ALA A 134 -4.03 20.50 5.41
CA ALA A 134 -4.57 19.69 4.33
C ALA A 134 -5.74 18.79 4.77
N ILE A 135 -5.73 18.28 6.00
CA ILE A 135 -6.82 17.48 6.57
C ILE A 135 -8.02 18.37 6.92
N GLN A 136 -7.77 19.55 7.50
CA GLN A 136 -8.82 20.52 7.81
C GLN A 136 -9.54 20.97 6.53
N LEU A 137 -8.78 21.32 5.49
CA LEU A 137 -9.29 21.68 4.17
C LEU A 137 -10.10 20.55 3.53
N ASP A 138 -9.60 19.32 3.60
CA ASP A 138 -10.34 18.14 3.12
C ASP A 138 -11.60 17.86 3.94
N GLY A 139 -11.64 18.25 5.21
CA GLY A 139 -12.84 18.22 6.02
C GLY A 139 -13.91 19.18 5.57
N GLU A 140 -13.54 20.40 5.21
CA GLU A 140 -14.47 21.35 4.60
C GLU A 140 -14.97 20.88 3.22
N ILE A 141 -14.15 20.18 2.44
CA ILE A 141 -14.60 19.54 1.19
C ILE A 141 -15.58 18.39 1.49
N LEU A 142 -15.25 17.52 2.44
CA LEU A 142 -16.10 16.38 2.83
C LEU A 142 -17.46 16.87 3.35
N PHE A 143 -17.47 17.88 4.20
CA PHE A 143 -18.67 18.47 4.77
C PHE A 143 -19.55 19.15 3.72
N SER A 144 -18.94 19.93 2.81
CA SER A 144 -19.65 20.56 1.69
C SER A 144 -20.27 19.50 0.76
N MET A 145 -19.56 18.41 0.47
CA MET A 145 -20.10 17.29 -0.32
C MET A 145 -21.21 16.55 0.43
N LEU A 146 -21.13 16.40 1.75
CA LEU A 146 -22.19 15.78 2.57
C LEU A 146 -23.52 16.52 2.41
N ARG A 147 -23.52 17.84 2.23
CA ARG A 147 -24.74 18.61 1.94
C ARG A 147 -25.49 18.12 0.70
N ARG A 148 -24.78 17.61 -0.32
CA ARG A 148 -25.35 17.03 -1.54
C ARG A 148 -25.78 15.57 -1.36
N VAL A 149 -25.01 14.79 -0.59
CA VAL A 149 -25.24 13.33 -0.42
C VAL A 149 -26.28 13.02 0.65
N SER A 150 -26.27 13.76 1.76
CA SER A 150 -27.19 13.60 2.88
C SER A 150 -27.44 14.97 3.57
N PRO A 151 -28.43 15.74 3.08
CA PRO A 151 -28.81 17.01 3.69
C PRO A 151 -29.24 16.87 5.16
N VAL A 152 -29.72 15.69 5.55
CA VAL A 152 -30.10 15.35 6.94
C VAL A 152 -28.85 15.30 7.82
N ALA A 153 -27.86 14.49 7.46
CA ALA A 153 -26.60 14.37 8.21
C ALA A 153 -25.85 15.70 8.29
N HIS A 154 -25.72 16.43 7.18
CA HIS A 154 -25.08 17.75 7.16
C HIS A 154 -25.78 18.76 8.10
N ARG A 155 -27.12 18.84 8.08
CA ARG A 155 -27.84 19.73 9.01
C ARG A 155 -27.67 19.32 10.46
N HIS A 156 -27.63 18.03 10.75
CA HIS A 156 -27.41 17.51 12.10
C HIS A 156 -26.02 17.90 12.63
N LEU A 157 -24.96 17.53 11.91
CA LEU A 157 -23.59 17.87 12.28
C LEU A 157 -23.40 19.37 12.45
N LYS A 158 -23.97 20.19 11.55
CA LYS A 158 -23.96 21.66 11.68
C LYS A 158 -24.69 22.15 12.93
N LYS A 159 -25.86 21.57 13.26
CA LYS A 159 -26.64 21.96 14.46
C LYS A 159 -25.89 21.62 15.75
N GLN A 160 -25.17 20.50 15.77
CA GLN A 160 -24.45 20.02 16.94
C GLN A 160 -22.99 20.52 17.01
N ASN A 161 -22.57 21.40 16.10
CA ASN A 161 -21.18 21.90 15.97
C ASN A 161 -20.13 20.76 15.93
N VAL A 162 -20.47 19.65 15.26
CA VAL A 162 -19.53 18.54 15.06
C VAL A 162 -18.65 18.85 13.84
N GLU A 163 -17.48 19.44 14.11
CA GLU A 163 -16.50 19.79 13.09
C GLU A 163 -15.89 18.54 12.43
N PRO A 164 -15.60 18.57 11.11
CA PRO A 164 -15.09 17.40 10.39
C PRO A 164 -13.84 16.76 11.00
N VAL A 165 -12.92 17.60 11.49
CA VAL A 165 -11.65 17.20 12.12
C VAL A 165 -11.82 16.24 13.30
N LEU A 166 -12.97 16.28 14.00
CA LEU A 166 -13.24 15.45 15.18
C LEU A 166 -13.43 13.97 14.84
N TYR A 167 -13.96 13.65 13.65
CA TYR A 167 -14.27 12.26 13.25
C TYR A 167 -13.44 11.75 12.07
N MET A 168 -13.03 12.60 11.14
CA MET A 168 -12.40 12.13 9.89
C MET A 168 -10.87 12.05 9.92
N THR A 169 -10.22 12.67 10.91
CA THR A 169 -8.75 12.83 10.91
C THR A 169 -8.07 11.47 10.81
N GLU A 170 -8.50 10.50 11.63
CA GLU A 170 -8.03 9.11 11.53
C GLU A 170 -8.39 8.47 10.19
N TRP A 171 -9.64 8.60 9.74
CA TRP A 171 -10.13 8.01 8.50
C TRP A 171 -9.29 8.41 7.28
N PHE A 172 -8.90 9.69 7.20
CA PHE A 172 -8.17 10.25 6.08
C PHE A 172 -6.67 10.06 6.24
N MET A 173 -6.08 10.39 7.40
CA MET A 173 -4.64 10.25 7.62
C MET A 173 -4.16 8.79 7.58
N CYS A 174 -5.00 7.83 7.96
CA CYS A 174 -4.71 6.40 7.85
C CYS A 174 -5.37 5.74 6.62
N ALA A 175 -6.00 6.51 5.71
CA ALA A 175 -6.74 6.00 4.55
C ALA A 175 -7.62 4.75 4.88
N PHE A 176 -8.40 4.89 5.96
CA PHE A 176 -9.33 3.90 6.54
C PHE A 176 -8.75 2.57 7.03
N CYS A 177 -7.43 2.33 7.01
CA CYS A 177 -6.87 1.03 7.39
C CYS A 177 -7.03 0.65 8.87
N ARG A 178 -7.27 1.61 9.76
CA ARG A 178 -7.63 1.39 11.19
C ARG A 178 -9.14 1.35 11.46
N THR A 179 -9.96 1.76 10.50
CA THR A 179 -11.41 2.00 10.69
C THR A 179 -12.28 0.90 10.06
N LEU A 180 -11.86 0.33 8.93
CA LEU A 180 -12.65 -0.65 8.18
C LEU A 180 -12.20 -2.09 8.46
N PRO A 181 -13.12 -3.08 8.37
CA PRO A 181 -12.75 -4.49 8.33
C PRO A 181 -11.74 -4.79 7.20
N TRP A 182 -10.83 -5.73 7.45
CA TRP A 182 -9.70 -6.04 6.56
C TRP A 182 -10.09 -6.19 5.07
N ALA A 183 -11.11 -6.99 4.77
CA ALA A 183 -11.57 -7.21 3.40
C ALA A 183 -12.00 -5.89 2.72
N SER A 184 -12.73 -5.04 3.44
CA SER A 184 -13.15 -3.71 3.00
C SER A 184 -11.97 -2.75 2.80
N VAL A 185 -10.97 -2.76 3.68
CA VAL A 185 -9.73 -1.98 3.52
C VAL A 185 -9.08 -2.31 2.18
N LEU A 186 -8.88 -3.59 1.87
CA LEU A 186 -8.25 -4.03 0.63
C LEU A 186 -9.02 -3.56 -0.61
N ARG A 187 -10.36 -3.59 -0.57
CA ARG A 187 -11.19 -3.12 -1.69
C ARG A 187 -11.17 -1.61 -1.86
N VAL A 188 -11.22 -0.86 -0.76
CA VAL A 188 -11.05 0.60 -0.77
C VAL A 188 -9.67 0.97 -1.32
N TRP A 189 -8.61 0.26 -0.92
CA TRP A 189 -7.24 0.50 -1.37
C TRP A 189 -7.01 0.17 -2.84
N ASP A 190 -7.53 -0.96 -3.34
CA ASP A 190 -7.50 -1.29 -4.77
C ASP A 190 -8.09 -0.15 -5.62
N MET A 191 -9.20 0.45 -5.17
CA MET A 191 -9.83 1.59 -5.85
C MET A 191 -9.07 2.90 -5.63
N PHE A 192 -8.66 3.22 -4.40
CA PHE A 192 -7.94 4.44 -4.04
C PHE A 192 -6.64 4.61 -4.82
N LEU A 193 -5.80 3.58 -4.89
CA LEU A 193 -4.54 3.66 -5.62
C LEU A 193 -4.77 3.79 -7.15
N CYS A 194 -5.86 3.24 -7.67
CA CYS A 194 -6.21 3.39 -9.09
C CYS A 194 -6.86 4.74 -9.44
N GLU A 195 -7.71 5.28 -8.55
CA GLU A 195 -8.65 6.37 -8.86
C GLU A 195 -8.44 7.65 -8.04
N GLY A 196 -7.50 7.65 -7.10
CA GLY A 196 -7.13 8.79 -6.29
C GLY A 196 -8.00 9.01 -5.05
N VAL A 197 -7.71 10.10 -4.34
CA VAL A 197 -8.30 10.46 -3.03
C VAL A 197 -9.83 10.54 -3.03
N LYS A 198 -10.47 10.74 -4.19
CA LYS A 198 -11.95 10.76 -4.32
C LYS A 198 -12.63 9.50 -3.76
N ILE A 199 -11.92 8.37 -3.72
CA ILE A 199 -12.41 7.14 -3.09
C ILE A 199 -12.52 7.30 -1.58
N LEU A 200 -11.55 7.94 -0.91
CA LEU A 200 -11.60 8.21 0.54
C LEU A 200 -12.78 9.15 0.88
N PHE A 201 -13.00 10.18 0.07
CA PHE A 201 -14.20 11.02 0.17
C PHE A 201 -15.50 10.22 0.01
N LYS A 202 -15.59 9.34 -1.00
CA LYS A 202 -16.75 8.47 -1.19
C LYS A 202 -17.01 7.57 0.01
N VAL A 203 -15.97 6.93 0.57
CA VAL A 203 -16.06 6.10 1.79
C VAL A 203 -16.63 6.94 2.93
N GLY A 204 -16.01 8.08 3.26
CA GLY A 204 -16.47 8.95 4.35
C GLY A 204 -17.91 9.41 4.18
N LEU A 205 -18.32 9.76 2.95
CA LEU A 205 -19.69 10.17 2.65
C LEU A 205 -20.72 9.04 2.75
N VAL A 206 -20.35 7.82 2.37
CA VAL A 206 -21.19 6.63 2.58
C VAL A 206 -21.37 6.38 4.08
N LEU A 207 -20.28 6.36 4.86
CA LEU A 207 -20.35 6.14 6.31
C LEU A 207 -21.21 7.22 6.99
N LEU A 208 -21.02 8.50 6.67
CA LEU A 208 -21.84 9.60 7.21
C LEU A 208 -23.32 9.54 6.76
N LYS A 209 -23.59 9.21 5.50
CA LYS A 209 -24.94 8.98 4.96
C LYS A 209 -25.66 7.87 5.73
N TYR A 210 -24.98 6.75 5.98
CA TYR A 210 -25.61 5.59 6.61
C TYR A 210 -25.63 5.62 8.14
N SER A 211 -24.72 6.35 8.80
CA SER A 211 -24.82 6.61 10.24
C SER A 211 -25.87 7.68 10.57
N LEU A 212 -25.88 8.82 9.86
CA LEU A 212 -26.64 10.02 10.27
C LEU A 212 -27.73 10.49 9.29
N GLY A 213 -27.95 9.80 8.17
CA GLY A 213 -28.78 10.30 7.07
C GLY A 213 -30.29 10.18 7.20
N THR A 214 -30.81 9.61 8.29
CA THR A 214 -32.27 9.46 8.52
C THR A 214 -32.66 9.99 9.88
N GLN A 215 -33.85 10.61 9.98
CA GLN A 215 -34.36 11.17 11.24
C GLN A 215 -34.48 10.11 12.34
N GLU A 216 -34.76 8.87 11.98
CA GLU A 216 -34.80 7.74 12.90
C GLU A 216 -33.47 7.49 13.61
N LYS A 217 -32.35 7.52 12.87
CA LYS A 217 -31.01 7.34 13.45
C LYS A 217 -30.62 8.53 14.34
N LEU A 218 -31.12 9.72 14.02
CA LEU A 218 -30.92 10.92 14.83
C LEU A 218 -31.76 10.96 16.12
N LYS A 219 -32.75 10.06 16.30
CA LYS A 219 -33.60 10.05 17.51
C LYS A 219 -32.80 9.84 18.80
N GLY A 220 -31.67 9.14 18.74
CA GLY A 220 -30.76 8.93 19.89
C GLY A 220 -29.53 9.84 19.90
N CYS A 221 -29.31 10.65 18.86
CA CYS A 221 -28.14 11.54 18.75
C CYS A 221 -28.55 12.98 19.10
N HIS A 222 -28.72 13.29 20.38
CA HIS A 222 -29.25 14.59 20.81
C HIS A 222 -28.21 15.72 20.78
N GLY A 223 -26.94 15.43 21.06
CA GLY A 223 -25.86 16.39 21.15
C GLY A 223 -24.60 15.96 20.38
N LEU A 224 -23.50 16.66 20.67
CA LEU A 224 -22.18 16.37 20.12
C LEU A 224 -21.64 15.00 20.59
N TYR A 225 -21.85 14.64 21.85
CA TYR A 225 -21.30 13.41 22.45
C TYR A 225 -21.84 12.15 21.77
N GLU A 226 -23.17 11.98 21.70
CA GLU A 226 -23.81 10.79 21.12
C GLU A 226 -23.56 10.71 19.61
N THR A 227 -23.43 11.87 18.95
CA THR A 227 -23.04 11.93 17.54
C THR A 227 -21.60 11.46 17.34
N MET A 228 -20.67 11.85 18.22
CA MET A 228 -19.28 11.41 18.16
C MET A 228 -19.10 9.94 18.53
N GLU A 229 -19.87 9.43 19.49
CA GLU A 229 -19.89 8.00 19.84
C GLU A 229 -20.31 7.13 18.63
N LEU A 230 -21.41 7.51 17.96
CA LEU A 230 -21.89 6.85 16.74
C LEU A 230 -20.87 6.90 15.58
N LEU A 231 -20.09 7.98 15.46
CA LEU A 231 -19.08 8.12 14.42
C LEU A 231 -17.77 7.40 14.74
N ARG A 232 -17.45 7.16 16.02
CA ARG A 232 -16.35 6.28 16.44
C ARG A 232 -16.72 4.79 16.31
N SER A 233 -17.95 4.43 16.65
CA SER A 233 -18.47 3.06 16.61
C SER A 233 -19.49 2.88 15.47
N ILE A 234 -19.02 2.99 14.23
CA ILE A 234 -19.88 2.83 13.05
C ILE A 234 -20.41 1.39 12.99
N ASN A 235 -21.72 1.26 12.80
CA ASN A 235 -22.37 -0.05 12.68
C ASN A 235 -21.69 -0.92 11.59
N PRO A 236 -21.22 -2.15 11.93
CA PRO A 236 -20.47 -3.01 11.02
C PRO A 236 -21.16 -3.29 9.67
N GLN A 237 -22.49 -3.28 9.60
CA GLN A 237 -23.22 -3.49 8.35
C GLN A 237 -22.85 -2.47 7.25
N TYR A 238 -22.45 -1.25 7.65
CA TYR A 238 -22.03 -0.20 6.71
C TYR A 238 -20.55 -0.27 6.35
N THR A 239 -19.73 -0.98 7.13
CA THR A 239 -18.29 -1.14 6.89
C THR A 239 -17.95 -2.47 6.22
N HIS A 240 -18.88 -3.44 6.17
CA HIS A 240 -18.72 -4.70 5.44
C HIS A 240 -18.56 -4.50 3.91
N GLU A 241 -17.70 -5.34 3.31
CA GLU A 241 -17.18 -5.18 1.96
C GLU A 241 -18.28 -5.01 0.90
N ALA A 242 -19.22 -5.96 0.83
CA ALA A 242 -20.22 -6.00 -0.24
C ALA A 242 -21.11 -4.75 -0.25
N PHE A 243 -21.55 -4.30 0.93
CA PHE A 243 -22.35 -3.09 1.09
C PHE A 243 -21.53 -1.83 0.76
N LEU A 244 -20.35 -1.71 1.37
CA LEU A 244 -19.53 -0.50 1.24
C LEU A 244 -19.05 -0.29 -0.20
N VAL A 245 -18.60 -1.35 -0.88
CA VAL A 245 -18.18 -1.27 -2.28
C VAL A 245 -19.36 -0.92 -3.20
N HIS A 246 -20.55 -1.48 -2.98
CA HIS A 246 -21.76 -1.11 -3.73
C HIS A 246 -22.06 0.40 -3.61
N GLU A 247 -22.14 0.91 -2.39
CA GLU A 247 -22.48 2.32 -2.15
C GLU A 247 -21.40 3.30 -2.65
N ILE A 248 -20.12 2.94 -2.55
CA ILE A 248 -19.01 3.71 -3.14
C ILE A 248 -19.18 3.82 -4.66
N MET A 249 -19.60 2.73 -5.32
CA MET A 249 -19.78 2.68 -6.77
C MET A 249 -20.97 3.53 -7.22
N GLU A 250 -22.12 3.39 -6.55
CA GLU A 250 -23.34 4.15 -6.84
C GLU A 250 -23.23 5.66 -6.56
N LEU A 251 -22.33 6.07 -5.65
CA LEU A 251 -22.21 7.47 -5.28
C LEU A 251 -21.67 8.34 -6.43
N LYS A 252 -22.53 9.20 -7.00
CA LYS A 252 -22.22 10.06 -8.16
C LYS A 252 -21.37 11.30 -7.80
N ILE A 253 -20.14 11.05 -7.35
CA ILE A 253 -19.12 12.07 -7.10
C ILE A 253 -17.94 11.81 -8.03
N SER A 254 -17.62 12.82 -8.86
CA SER A 254 -16.49 12.79 -9.76
C SER A 254 -15.26 13.46 -9.14
N GLU A 255 -14.10 13.19 -9.74
CA GLU A 255 -12.85 13.90 -9.48
C GLU A 255 -13.01 15.42 -9.64
N LYS A 256 -13.78 15.86 -10.65
CA LYS A 256 -14.06 17.28 -10.92
C LYS A 256 -14.92 17.93 -9.83
N ASP A 257 -15.79 17.17 -9.15
CA ASP A 257 -16.55 17.69 -8.00
C ASP A 257 -15.62 18.00 -6.83
N ILE A 258 -14.70 17.08 -6.52
CA ILE A 258 -13.70 17.25 -5.45
C ILE A 258 -12.75 18.40 -5.76
N GLU A 259 -12.21 18.47 -6.98
CA GLU A 259 -11.28 19.52 -7.41
C GLU A 259 -11.94 20.91 -7.40
N LYS A 260 -13.19 21.02 -7.87
CA LYS A 260 -13.95 22.28 -7.83
C LYS A 260 -14.18 22.76 -6.40
N GLU A 261 -14.48 21.85 -5.47
CA GLU A 261 -14.68 22.22 -4.07
C GLU A 261 -13.35 22.53 -3.37
N HIS A 262 -12.28 21.79 -3.67
CA HIS A 262 -10.93 22.09 -3.18
C HIS A 262 -10.52 23.52 -3.51
N GLN A 263 -10.70 23.95 -4.76
CA GLN A 263 -10.44 25.33 -5.19
C GLN A 263 -11.39 26.35 -4.53
N ALA A 264 -12.62 25.97 -4.21
CA ALA A 264 -13.55 26.85 -3.49
C ALA A 264 -13.15 27.02 -2.01
N GLN A 265 -12.74 25.95 -1.35
CA GLN A 265 -12.30 25.97 0.05
C GLN A 265 -10.93 26.65 0.20
N LEU A 266 -9.99 26.45 -0.75
CA LEU A 266 -8.72 27.18 -0.77
C LEU A 266 -8.90 28.70 -0.81
N ARG A 267 -9.88 29.21 -1.57
CA ARG A 267 -10.19 30.66 -1.59
C ARG A 267 -10.70 31.14 -0.23
N ARG A 268 -11.66 30.44 0.37
CA ARG A 268 -12.20 30.77 1.71
C ARG A 268 -11.13 30.66 2.80
N TRP A 269 -10.22 29.70 2.70
CA TRP A 269 -9.07 29.55 3.59
C TRP A 269 -8.14 30.78 3.48
N LYS A 270 -7.78 31.17 2.24
CA LYS A 270 -6.93 32.34 2.00
C LYS A 270 -7.55 33.64 2.53
N GLU A 271 -8.87 33.79 2.45
CA GLU A 271 -9.63 34.93 2.97
C GLU A 271 -9.65 35.00 4.51
N SER A 272 -9.55 33.85 5.21
CA SER A 272 -9.74 33.75 6.67
C SER A 272 -8.44 33.52 7.46
N HIS A 273 -7.49 32.79 6.90
CA HIS A 273 -6.25 32.34 7.55
C HIS A 273 -4.97 32.78 6.82
N GLY A 274 -5.11 33.36 5.62
CA GLY A 274 -3.98 33.66 4.72
C GLY A 274 -3.52 32.43 3.93
N ASP A 275 -2.34 32.52 3.33
CA ASP A 275 -1.78 31.41 2.54
C ASP A 275 -1.45 30.19 3.42
N LEU A 276 -1.68 28.99 2.86
CA LEU A 276 -1.28 27.73 3.49
C LEU A 276 0.20 27.74 3.84
N ARG A 277 0.52 27.31 5.06
CA ARG A 277 1.90 27.20 5.55
C ARG A 277 2.63 26.08 4.83
N CYS A 278 1.94 24.96 4.58
CA CYS A 278 2.48 23.87 3.79
C CYS A 278 2.28 24.11 2.28
N LYS A 279 3.37 24.43 1.58
CA LYS A 279 3.43 24.53 0.11
C LYS A 279 3.61 23.16 -0.55
N SER A 280 2.63 22.28 -0.32
CA SER A 280 2.56 20.97 -0.96
C SER A 280 2.27 21.08 -2.48
N PRO A 281 2.80 20.17 -3.31
CA PRO A 281 2.42 20.10 -4.72
C PRO A 281 0.94 19.68 -4.87
N PRO A 282 0.29 20.01 -6.01
CA PRO A 282 -1.07 19.54 -6.28
C PRO A 282 -1.15 18.01 -6.24
N ARG A 283 -2.18 17.48 -5.57
CA ARG A 283 -2.40 16.04 -5.49
C ARG A 283 -2.74 15.43 -6.86
N MET A 284 -2.27 14.22 -7.09
CA MET A 284 -2.55 13.44 -8.28
C MET A 284 -3.77 12.53 -8.05
N HIS A 285 -4.75 12.62 -8.94
CA HIS A 285 -6.01 11.88 -8.83
C HIS A 285 -5.89 10.42 -9.33
N GLY A 286 -4.93 9.69 -8.78
CA GLY A 286 -4.70 8.25 -9.01
C GLY A 286 -3.77 7.91 -10.16
N ALA A 287 -3.63 6.60 -10.42
CA ALA A 287 -2.63 6.02 -11.33
C ALA A 287 -2.56 6.65 -12.72
N LYS A 288 -3.70 7.06 -13.31
CA LYS A 288 -3.71 7.72 -14.62
C LYS A 288 -2.98 9.08 -14.59
N ALA A 289 -3.20 9.87 -13.55
CA ALA A 289 -2.55 11.17 -13.40
C ALA A 289 -1.04 11.00 -13.20
N ILE A 290 -0.63 10.05 -12.35
CA ILE A 290 0.78 9.72 -12.08
C ILE A 290 1.49 9.29 -13.37
N ILE A 291 0.95 8.32 -14.11
CA ILE A 291 1.55 7.84 -15.37
C ILE A 291 1.61 8.93 -16.45
N THR A 292 0.72 9.93 -16.39
CA THR A 292 0.74 11.07 -17.33
C THR A 292 1.79 12.11 -16.96
N ALA A 293 2.00 12.36 -15.65
CA ALA A 293 2.97 13.32 -15.15
C ALA A 293 4.41 12.77 -15.14
N GLU A 294 4.57 11.50 -14.79
CA GLU A 294 5.84 10.77 -14.67
C GLU A 294 5.76 9.49 -15.54
N PRO A 295 5.83 9.62 -16.87
CA PRO A 295 5.73 8.46 -17.76
C PRO A 295 6.94 7.52 -17.56
N PRO A 296 6.72 6.26 -17.14
CA PRO A 296 7.80 5.32 -16.90
C PRO A 296 8.53 5.00 -18.20
N ASN A 297 9.85 4.83 -18.11
CA ASN A 297 10.67 4.56 -19.28
C ASN A 297 10.32 3.16 -19.83
N ARG A 298 10.23 2.97 -21.15
CA ARG A 298 9.72 1.69 -21.72
C ARG A 298 10.54 0.45 -21.35
N LEU A 299 11.76 0.63 -20.86
CA LEU A 299 12.62 -0.43 -20.33
C LEU A 299 12.28 -0.82 -18.88
N GLU A 300 11.73 0.10 -18.08
CA GLU A 300 11.39 -0.06 -16.65
C GLU A 300 10.12 -0.91 -16.45
N LEU A 301 9.22 -0.89 -17.45
CA LEU A 301 8.00 -1.71 -17.45
C LEU A 301 8.19 -3.12 -18.04
N LYS A 302 9.37 -3.46 -18.58
CA LYS A 302 9.60 -4.81 -19.12
C LYS A 302 9.61 -5.82 -17.98
N GLN A 303 8.67 -6.77 -18.03
CA GLN A 303 8.68 -7.90 -17.12
C GLN A 303 9.97 -8.70 -17.34
N LYS A 304 10.79 -8.82 -16.30
CA LYS A 304 11.81 -9.87 -16.20
C LYS A 304 11.14 -11.05 -15.49
N PRO A 305 10.72 -12.12 -16.19
CA PRO A 305 10.21 -13.31 -15.52
C PRO A 305 11.34 -13.93 -14.70
N THR A 306 11.12 -14.09 -13.39
CA THR A 306 12.08 -14.75 -12.47
C THR A 306 12.21 -16.24 -12.75
N ILE A 307 11.20 -16.83 -13.41
CA ILE A 307 11.18 -18.22 -13.86
C ILE A 307 11.02 -18.18 -15.38
N ILE A 308 12.07 -18.56 -16.09
CA ILE A 308 12.02 -18.89 -17.51
C ILE A 308 11.86 -20.41 -17.57
N VAL A 309 10.73 -20.88 -18.08
CA VAL A 309 10.56 -22.29 -18.41
C VAL A 309 11.01 -22.43 -19.85
N ASP A 310 12.16 -23.07 -20.06
CA ASP A 310 12.60 -23.40 -21.42
C ASP A 310 11.57 -24.34 -22.06
N PRO A 311 11.14 -24.07 -23.30
CA PRO A 311 10.18 -24.94 -23.97
C PRO A 311 10.82 -26.31 -24.21
N PHE A 312 10.14 -27.38 -23.76
CA PHE A 312 10.52 -28.75 -24.06
C PHE A 312 10.67 -28.91 -25.58
N LEU A 313 11.89 -29.23 -26.02
CA LEU A 313 12.13 -29.77 -27.35
C LEU A 313 11.56 -31.20 -27.38
N PRO A 314 10.68 -31.54 -28.32
CA PRO A 314 10.25 -32.94 -28.48
C PRO A 314 11.42 -33.77 -28.99
N ASP A 315 11.62 -34.95 -28.41
CA ASP A 315 12.63 -35.92 -28.86
C ASP A 315 12.38 -36.30 -30.33
N THR A 316 13.37 -36.05 -31.18
CA THR A 316 13.37 -36.52 -32.57
C THR A 316 13.96 -37.93 -32.62
N ALA A 317 13.11 -38.92 -32.41
CA ALA A 317 13.33 -40.29 -32.88
C ALA A 317 12.57 -40.50 -34.20
N ASP A 318 13.11 -41.40 -35.03
CA ASP A 318 12.50 -42.00 -36.23
C ASP A 318 12.24 -41.09 -37.44
N GLN A 319 13.23 -40.99 -38.34
CA GLN A 319 13.12 -41.62 -39.67
C GLN A 319 14.44 -41.58 -40.47
N GLU A 320 15.02 -42.76 -40.70
CA GLU A 320 15.95 -42.98 -41.81
C GLU A 320 15.16 -43.17 -43.11
N ASN A 321 15.53 -42.48 -44.20
CA ASN A 321 16.20 -43.10 -45.37
C ASN A 321 16.32 -42.17 -46.59
N ALA A 322 17.47 -42.30 -47.26
CA ALA A 322 17.81 -42.03 -48.67
C ALA A 322 16.91 -41.13 -49.54
N ASP A 323 17.47 -40.03 -50.07
CA ASP A 323 18.17 -40.11 -51.38
C ASP A 323 18.95 -38.80 -51.71
N GLU A 324 20.19 -38.96 -52.22
CA GLU A 324 20.96 -37.89 -52.87
C GLU A 324 20.65 -37.90 -54.38
N PRO A 325 20.73 -36.74 -55.07
CA PRO A 325 21.84 -36.67 -56.01
C PRO A 325 22.55 -35.31 -56.06
N LYS A 326 23.89 -35.37 -56.10
CA LYS A 326 24.80 -34.24 -56.27
C LYS A 326 24.62 -33.55 -57.63
N LYS A 327 24.67 -32.21 -57.65
CA LYS A 327 25.22 -31.43 -58.78
C LYS A 327 26.09 -30.29 -58.31
N SER A 328 27.12 -30.00 -59.09
CA SER A 328 28.39 -29.41 -58.68
C SER A 328 28.59 -27.96 -59.17
N LEU A 329 29.68 -27.36 -58.67
CA LEU A 329 30.52 -26.33 -59.33
C LEU A 329 29.96 -24.90 -59.49
N LEU A 330 30.49 -23.95 -58.69
CA LEU A 330 31.51 -22.94 -59.13
C LEU A 330 31.73 -21.83 -58.08
N GLU A 331 32.96 -21.70 -57.59
CA GLU A 331 33.54 -20.38 -57.22
C GLU A 331 34.23 -19.79 -58.47
N PRO A 332 34.63 -18.49 -58.49
CA PRO A 332 35.95 -18.17 -57.94
C PRO A 332 36.10 -16.81 -57.21
N GLU A 333 37.14 -16.81 -56.37
CA GLU A 333 37.86 -15.69 -55.73
C GLU A 333 37.86 -14.29 -56.37
N LYS A 334 37.89 -13.26 -55.49
CA LYS A 334 39.11 -12.44 -55.19
C LYS A 334 38.83 -11.50 -54.02
N ALA A 335 39.51 -11.49 -52.87
CA ALA A 335 40.93 -11.61 -52.51
C ALA A 335 41.76 -10.31 -52.63
N ARG A 336 42.04 -9.72 -51.45
CA ARG A 336 43.21 -8.91 -50.99
C ARG A 336 42.78 -7.64 -50.22
N GLY A 337 43.24 -7.37 -49.00
CA GLY A 337 44.00 -8.19 -48.04
C GLY A 337 45.00 -7.40 -47.17
N SER A 338 45.56 -8.07 -46.15
CA SER A 338 46.73 -7.65 -45.33
C SER A 338 46.54 -6.48 -44.34
N ARG A 339 47.15 -6.46 -43.13
CA ARG A 339 48.12 -7.32 -42.39
C ARG A 339 47.71 -7.28 -40.89
N LYS A 340 47.63 -8.38 -40.13
CA LYS A 340 48.72 -9.18 -39.50
C LYS A 340 49.75 -8.39 -38.69
N THR A 341 49.76 -8.58 -37.35
CA THR A 341 50.81 -9.30 -36.56
C THR A 341 50.33 -9.54 -35.12
N LYS A 342 50.34 -10.79 -34.57
CA LYS A 342 51.37 -11.42 -33.66
C LYS A 342 51.50 -10.70 -32.29
N LYS A 343 51.76 -11.31 -31.11
CA LYS A 343 52.04 -12.68 -30.58
C LYS A 343 51.99 -12.60 -29.00
N LYS A 344 52.10 -13.61 -28.12
CA LYS A 344 52.26 -15.10 -28.11
C LYS A 344 51.92 -15.62 -26.68
N ASN A 345 51.50 -16.88 -26.50
CA ASN A 345 51.59 -17.73 -25.27
C ASN A 345 50.76 -17.33 -24.00
N GLY A 346 50.33 -18.26 -23.13
CA GLY A 346 50.39 -19.73 -23.16
C GLY A 346 50.10 -20.40 -21.78
N HIS A 347 49.98 -21.74 -21.77
CA HIS A 347 49.61 -22.66 -20.66
C HIS A 347 48.08 -22.76 -20.31
N ILE A 348 47.38 -23.92 -20.29
CA ILE A 348 47.66 -25.35 -19.95
C ILE A 348 47.73 -25.54 -18.41
N SER A 349 46.99 -26.41 -17.73
CA SER A 349 45.94 -27.42 -18.08
C SER A 349 45.16 -27.88 -16.84
N SER A 350 44.01 -28.57 -17.05
CA SER A 350 43.46 -29.69 -16.25
C SER A 350 43.18 -29.47 -14.72
N THR A 351 42.32 -30.19 -14.00
CA THR A 351 41.78 -31.56 -14.17
C THR A 351 40.50 -31.72 -13.30
N PHE A 352 39.42 -32.29 -13.84
CA PHE A 352 38.41 -33.09 -13.10
C PHE A 352 38.77 -34.59 -13.35
N PRO A 353 38.28 -35.62 -12.61
CA PRO A 353 36.94 -35.77 -11.99
C PRO A 353 37.01 -36.63 -10.68
N PRO A 354 36.04 -37.51 -10.29
CA PRO A 354 34.61 -37.62 -10.59
C PRO A 354 33.66 -37.70 -9.38
N GLN A 355 32.38 -37.44 -9.68
CA GLN A 355 31.13 -38.06 -9.20
C GLN A 355 31.13 -38.95 -7.93
N GLU A 356 30.09 -38.77 -7.11
CA GLU A 356 29.09 -39.84 -6.96
C GLU A 356 27.69 -39.29 -6.66
N VAL A 357 26.66 -39.98 -7.16
CA VAL A 357 25.24 -39.60 -7.04
C VAL A 357 24.55 -40.66 -6.19
N PHE A 358 24.01 -40.29 -5.03
CA PHE A 358 23.02 -41.12 -4.35
C PHE A 358 21.94 -40.28 -3.69
N ASN A 359 20.74 -40.39 -4.26
CA ASN A 359 19.48 -40.12 -3.58
C ASN A 359 18.65 -41.41 -3.77
N PRO A 360 18.05 -41.97 -2.72
CA PRO A 360 16.59 -41.95 -2.77
C PRO A 360 15.92 -41.73 -1.40
N HIS A 361 14.77 -41.05 -1.44
CA HIS A 361 13.76 -41.16 -0.38
C HIS A 361 13.29 -42.61 -0.21
N PRO A 362 12.83 -42.95 1.00
CA PRO A 362 11.42 -43.37 1.05
C PRO A 362 10.62 -42.71 2.18
N SER A 363 9.37 -42.40 1.87
CA SER A 363 8.23 -42.42 2.80
C SER A 363 7.35 -43.59 2.36
N PRO A 364 6.66 -44.34 3.26
CA PRO A 364 5.38 -43.84 3.77
C PRO A 364 4.94 -44.28 5.19
N ASN A 365 3.97 -43.55 5.74
CA ASN A 365 2.88 -43.95 6.66
C ASN A 365 3.17 -44.84 7.90
N GLY A 366 2.89 -44.27 9.08
CA GLY A 366 2.65 -45.00 10.34
C GLY A 366 1.68 -44.20 11.24
N LEU A 367 0.74 -44.89 11.88
CA LEU A 367 -0.42 -44.29 12.58
C LEU A 367 -0.27 -44.24 14.11
N SER A 368 -0.97 -43.27 14.70
CA SER A 368 -1.59 -43.30 16.05
C SER A 368 -0.69 -43.25 17.30
N LEU A 369 -0.94 -42.26 18.18
CA LEU A 369 -1.57 -42.42 19.51
C LEU A 369 -1.45 -41.14 20.36
N GLY A 370 -2.55 -40.71 20.97
CA GLY A 370 -2.53 -39.78 22.12
C GLY A 370 -2.29 -40.56 23.44
N PRO A 371 -2.13 -39.86 24.59
CA PRO A 371 -3.35 -39.47 25.31
C PRO A 371 -3.30 -38.11 26.08
N LYS A 372 -4.49 -37.73 26.58
CA LYS A 372 -4.83 -36.69 27.58
C LYS A 372 -5.21 -37.41 28.91
N PRO A 373 -5.58 -36.74 30.05
CA PRO A 373 -5.30 -35.37 30.55
C PRO A 373 -4.97 -35.28 32.09
N GLU A 374 -4.84 -34.05 32.63
CA GLU A 374 -5.25 -33.59 33.99
C GLU A 374 -4.51 -34.09 35.28
N PRO A 375 -4.74 -33.51 36.50
CA PRO A 375 -5.18 -32.14 36.89
C PRO A 375 -4.41 -31.49 38.09
N THR A 376 -4.96 -30.37 38.62
CA THR A 376 -4.91 -29.81 40.02
C THR A 376 -3.99 -28.64 40.45
N GLN A 377 -4.67 -27.55 40.87
CA GLN A 377 -4.46 -26.63 42.03
C GLN A 377 -3.16 -25.79 42.15
N GLY A 378 -3.17 -24.55 42.66
CA GLY A 378 -4.28 -23.66 43.03
C GLY A 378 -3.96 -22.65 44.15
N SER A 379 -3.95 -21.34 43.85
CA SER A 379 -4.02 -20.16 44.77
C SER A 379 -3.54 -18.90 44.01
N LYS A 380 -3.89 -17.66 44.31
CA LYS A 380 -5.03 -16.98 44.97
C LYS A 380 -4.66 -15.48 44.91
N GLU A 381 -5.64 -14.61 44.68
CA GLU A 381 -5.69 -13.19 45.13
C GLU A 381 -4.48 -12.25 44.88
N SER A 382 -4.70 -11.24 44.02
CA SER A 382 -4.60 -9.83 44.45
C SER A 382 -5.37 -8.89 43.50
N LEU A 383 -6.06 -7.92 44.09
CA LEU A 383 -6.84 -6.88 43.42
C LEU A 383 -5.98 -5.64 43.16
N ALA A 384 -6.06 -5.08 41.94
CA ALA A 384 -5.75 -3.69 41.61
C ALA A 384 -6.54 -3.37 40.32
N SER A 385 -7.75 -2.80 40.46
CA SER A 385 -8.04 -1.37 40.35
C SER A 385 -8.15 -0.90 38.90
N ASN A 386 -9.36 -0.53 38.50
CA ASN A 386 -9.62 0.28 37.31
C ASN A 386 -8.89 1.61 37.46
N ASP A 387 -8.10 2.01 36.46
CA ASP A 387 -8.22 3.27 35.73
C ASP A 387 -7.09 3.33 34.69
N ASP A 388 -7.41 3.78 33.47
CA ASP A 388 -6.58 4.72 32.68
C ASP A 388 -7.22 4.95 31.29
N THR A 389 -8.20 5.85 31.36
CA THR A 389 -8.63 6.82 30.36
C THR A 389 -7.62 7.16 29.26
N TYR A 390 -8.13 7.17 28.02
CA TYR A 390 -7.71 7.93 26.83
C TYR A 390 -6.46 8.84 26.91
N LEU A 391 -5.63 8.72 25.86
CA LEU A 391 -5.19 9.85 25.02
C LEU A 391 -4.98 9.38 23.56
#